data_AF-A0A6H1ZNI6-F1
#
_entry.id   AF-A0A6H1ZNI6-F1
#
_cell.length_a   1.000
_cell.length_b   1.000
_cell.length_c   1.000
_cell.angle_alpha   90.00
_cell.angle_beta   90.00
_cell.angle_gamma   90.00
#
_symmetry.space_group_name_H-M   'P 1'
#
loop_
_entity.id
_entity.type
_entity.pdbx_description
1 polymer ?
#
loop_
_entity_poly.entity_id
_entity_poly.type
_entity_poly.pdbx_seq_one_letter_code
_entity_poly.pdbx_strand_id
1 'polypeptide(L)'
;MSKGYWLSQKGEDHGLNSQPGDIWIDDGESMAISNVLCERRQQDGKWGEQNHDPYVWLSILVEEVGEASKAMLESRFSGNEMIRYRDEMVQVAAVALAAIESFDRGTWEDKIRL
;
A
#
# COMPACT_ATOMS: atom_id res chain seq x y z
N MET A 1 21.29 26.51 46.85
CA MET A 1 20.75 25.53 47.83
C MET A 1 19.29 25.28 47.49
N SER A 2 18.91 24.00 47.44
CA SER A 2 17.61 23.46 47.02
C SER A 2 16.45 23.83 47.95
N LYS A 3 15.24 23.94 47.36
CA LYS A 3 13.92 23.43 47.79
C LYS A 3 12.89 23.97 46.77
N GLY A 4 12.05 23.22 46.05
CA GLY A 4 11.59 21.85 46.18
C GLY A 4 10.07 21.82 46.38
N TYR A 5 9.35 21.36 45.34
CA TYR A 5 7.93 20.92 45.26
C TYR A 5 6.81 21.91 44.99
N TRP A 6 6.07 21.65 43.88
CA TRP A 6 4.63 21.38 43.87
C TRP A 6 4.29 20.41 42.72
N LEU A 7 3.63 19.29 43.04
CA LEU A 7 3.01 18.34 42.12
C LEU A 7 1.56 18.79 41.84
N SER A 8 1.13 18.76 40.58
CA SER A 8 -0.29 18.55 40.25
C SER A 8 -0.41 17.98 38.84
N GLN A 9 -0.86 16.73 38.75
CA GLN A 9 -1.36 16.14 37.51
C GLN A 9 -2.61 16.90 37.05
N LYS A 10 -2.63 17.32 35.79
CA LYS A 10 -3.87 17.45 34.99
C LYS A 10 -3.52 17.04 33.57
N GLY A 11 -4.30 16.11 33.02
CA GLY A 11 -4.25 15.76 31.61
C GLY A 11 -4.61 16.99 30.79
N GLU A 12 -3.73 17.31 29.85
CA GLU A 12 -3.97 18.37 28.87
C GLU A 12 -4.52 17.71 27.61
N ASP A 13 -5.84 17.82 27.48
CA ASP A 13 -6.55 17.99 26.22
C ASP A 13 -5.74 18.93 25.31
N HIS A 14 -5.03 18.36 24.33
CA HIS A 14 -4.48 19.11 23.22
C HIS A 14 -5.60 19.34 22.19
N GLY A 15 -6.51 20.24 22.57
CA GLY A 15 -7.51 20.82 21.71
C GLY A 15 -6.85 21.50 20.52
N LEU A 16 -7.37 21.14 19.35
CA LEU A 16 -7.08 21.68 18.03
C LEU A 16 -7.05 23.21 18.08
N ASN A 17 -5.88 23.79 17.79
CA ASN A 17 -5.69 25.22 17.71
C ASN A 17 -5.18 25.55 16.31
N SER A 18 -6.10 25.82 15.41
CA SER A 18 -5.83 25.87 13.98
C SER A 18 -6.46 27.11 13.36
N GLN A 19 -5.64 27.81 12.58
CA GLN A 19 -5.96 29.13 12.07
C GLN A 19 -6.80 29.00 10.78
N PRO A 20 -7.63 30.01 10.45
CA PRO A 20 -8.38 30.00 9.20
C PRO A 20 -7.41 30.17 8.01
N GLY A 21 -7.12 29.08 7.30
CA GLY A 21 -6.19 29.09 6.16
C GLY A 21 -5.39 27.80 6.00
N ASP A 22 -5.40 26.92 7.01
CA ASP A 22 -4.78 25.60 6.91
C ASP A 22 -5.66 24.69 6.03
N ILE A 23 -5.15 24.28 4.87
CA ILE A 23 -5.71 23.12 4.16
C ILE A 23 -5.32 21.91 5.00
N TRP A 24 -6.27 21.40 5.76
CA TRP A 24 -6.17 20.11 6.40
C TRP A 24 -6.17 19.03 5.33
N ILE A 25 -5.00 18.43 5.09
CA ILE A 25 -4.94 17.05 4.62
C ILE A 25 -4.34 16.26 5.77
N ASP A 26 -5.18 15.97 6.77
CA ASP A 26 -4.94 14.89 7.71
C ASP A 26 -6.28 14.22 8.02
N ASP A 27 -6.78 13.51 7.02
CA ASP A 27 -7.98 12.70 7.08
C ASP A 27 -7.64 11.20 7.07
N GLY A 28 -6.57 10.83 7.80
CA GLY A 28 -6.45 9.51 8.44
C GLY A 28 -6.48 8.26 7.54
N GLU A 29 -6.47 8.40 6.22
CA GLU A 29 -6.31 7.28 5.30
C GLU A 29 -4.86 6.80 5.35
N SER A 30 -4.68 5.50 5.58
CA SER A 30 -3.36 4.88 5.64
C SER A 30 -2.58 5.19 4.36
N MET A 31 -1.36 5.75 4.50
CA MET A 31 -0.40 5.91 3.39
C MET A 31 -0.25 4.64 2.54
N ALA A 32 -0.59 3.46 3.08
CA ALA A 32 -0.63 2.22 2.33
C ALA A 32 -1.53 2.29 1.08
N ILE A 33 -2.76 2.81 1.19
CA ILE A 33 -3.69 2.89 0.06
C ILE A 33 -3.13 3.84 -1.01
N SER A 34 -2.64 5.01 -0.59
CA SER A 34 -2.01 5.96 -1.51
C SER A 34 -0.83 5.35 -2.26
N ASN A 35 -0.02 4.53 -1.58
CA ASN A 35 1.10 3.82 -2.20
C ASN A 35 0.64 2.73 -3.18
N VAL A 36 -0.42 1.99 -2.86
CA VAL A 36 -1.02 1.01 -3.79
C VAL A 36 -1.53 1.70 -5.06
N LEU A 37 -2.23 2.83 -4.91
CA LEU A 37 -2.70 3.60 -6.06
C LEU A 37 -1.54 4.21 -6.87
N CYS A 38 -0.45 4.60 -6.20
CA CYS A 38 0.75 5.07 -6.89
C CYS A 38 1.42 3.96 -7.69
N GLU A 39 1.60 2.78 -7.09
CA GLU A 39 2.17 1.62 -7.76
C GLU A 39 1.30 1.17 -8.94
N ARG A 40 -0.03 1.11 -8.74
CA ARG A 40 -0.98 0.79 -9.81
C ARG A 40 -0.82 1.71 -11.02
N ARG A 41 -0.69 3.04 -10.80
CA ARG A 41 -0.42 4.00 -11.87
C ARG A 41 0.95 3.80 -12.54
N GLN A 42 1.97 3.42 -11.77
CA GLN A 42 3.30 3.12 -12.33
C GLN A 42 3.26 1.88 -13.23
N GLN A 43 2.56 0.83 -12.81
CA GLN A 43 2.37 -0.38 -13.61
C GLN A 43 1.61 -0.08 -14.91
N ASP A 44 0.54 0.71 -14.84
CA ASP A 44 -0.17 1.20 -16.04
C ASP A 44 0.74 2.04 -16.95
N GLY A 45 1.58 2.91 -16.38
CA GLY A 45 2.54 3.68 -17.17
C GLY A 45 3.58 2.82 -17.88
N LYS A 46 3.99 1.71 -17.25
CA LYS A 46 4.98 0.76 -17.81
C LYS A 46 4.39 -0.15 -18.88
N TRP A 47 3.20 -0.68 -18.64
CA TRP A 47 2.63 -1.78 -19.43
C TRP A 47 1.36 -1.41 -20.20
N GLY A 48 0.78 -0.24 -19.95
CA GLY A 48 -0.54 0.14 -20.45
C GLY A 48 -1.67 -0.67 -19.81
N GLU A 49 -2.88 -0.48 -20.31
CA GLU A 49 -4.06 -1.23 -19.86
C GLU A 49 -3.89 -2.73 -20.17
N GLN A 50 -3.90 -3.55 -19.11
CA GLN A 50 -3.88 -5.00 -19.23
C GLN A 50 -5.28 -5.58 -19.02
N ASN A 51 -5.65 -6.54 -19.87
CA ASN A 51 -6.97 -7.19 -19.87
C ASN A 51 -6.77 -8.69 -20.07
N HIS A 52 -6.20 -9.35 -19.06
CA HIS A 52 -5.96 -10.79 -19.10
C HIS A 52 -7.15 -11.58 -18.54
N ASP A 53 -7.21 -12.87 -18.84
CA ASP A 53 -8.14 -13.76 -18.16
C ASP A 53 -7.72 -14.01 -16.70
N PRO A 54 -8.65 -14.48 -15.84
CA PRO A 54 -8.35 -14.71 -14.43
C PRO A 54 -7.18 -15.66 -14.15
N TYR A 55 -6.86 -16.62 -15.03
CA TYR A 55 -5.72 -17.53 -14.80
C TYR A 55 -4.38 -16.81 -14.95
N VAL A 56 -4.26 -15.97 -15.97
CA VAL A 56 -3.06 -15.14 -16.16
C VAL A 56 -2.92 -14.13 -15.02
N TRP A 57 -4.00 -13.46 -14.63
CA TRP A 57 -3.96 -12.54 -13.48
C TRP A 57 -3.57 -13.23 -12.17
N LEU A 58 -4.08 -14.43 -11.91
CA LEU A 58 -3.67 -15.21 -10.74
C LEU A 58 -2.18 -15.56 -10.78
N SER A 59 -1.64 -15.86 -11.96
CA SER A 59 -0.21 -16.16 -12.13
C SER A 59 0.66 -14.94 -11.81
N ILE A 60 0.29 -13.76 -12.30
CA ILE A 60 0.99 -12.49 -12.00
C ILE A 60 0.90 -12.18 -10.51
N LEU A 61 -0.28 -12.31 -9.90
CA LEU A 61 -0.45 -12.08 -8.47
C LEU A 61 0.44 -12.99 -7.62
N VAL A 62 0.55 -14.28 -7.99
CA VAL A 62 1.37 -15.25 -7.26
C VAL A 62 2.86 -14.96 -7.43
N GLU A 63 3.29 -14.40 -8.57
CA GLU A 63 4.66 -13.93 -8.77
C GLU A 63 5.03 -12.86 -7.73
N GLU A 64 4.22 -11.81 -7.58
CA GLU A 64 4.42 -10.74 -6.59
C GLU A 64 4.43 -11.28 -5.15
N VAL A 65 3.54 -12.23 -4.83
CA VAL A 65 3.54 -12.91 -3.51
C VAL A 65 4.84 -13.70 -3.29
N GLY A 66 5.38 -14.29 -4.34
CA GLY A 66 6.67 -14.96 -4.34
C GLY A 66 7.82 -13.98 -4.04
N GLU A 67 7.80 -12.80 -4.65
CA GLU A 67 8.78 -11.73 -4.38
C GLU A 67 8.69 -11.24 -2.93
N ALA A 68 7.49 -11.01 -2.41
CA ALA A 68 7.28 -10.66 -1.00
C ALA A 68 7.82 -11.74 -0.06
N SER A 69 7.58 -13.00 -0.37
CA SER A 69 8.10 -14.14 0.40
C SER A 69 9.62 -14.19 0.38
N LYS A 70 10.24 -13.95 -0.78
CA LYS A 70 11.69 -13.87 -0.94
C LYS A 70 12.28 -12.71 -0.14
N ALA A 71 11.68 -11.52 -0.21
CA ALA A 71 12.13 -10.35 0.53
C ALA A 71 12.11 -10.59 2.05
N MET A 72 11.07 -11.28 2.56
CA MET A 72 10.99 -11.69 3.97
C MET A 72 12.12 -12.65 4.35
N LEU A 73 12.38 -13.68 3.55
CA LEU A 73 13.45 -14.65 3.80
C LEU A 73 14.83 -14.00 3.77
N GLU A 74 15.09 -13.15 2.77
CA GLU A 74 16.33 -12.40 2.66
C GLU A 74 16.54 -11.45 3.85
N SER A 75 15.48 -10.78 4.33
CA SER A 75 15.58 -9.95 5.52
C SER A 75 15.91 -10.78 6.76
N ARG A 76 15.24 -11.93 6.93
CA ARG A 76 15.42 -12.82 8.08
C ARG A 76 16.80 -13.48 8.15
N PHE A 77 17.33 -13.92 7.00
CA PHE A 77 18.52 -14.80 6.96
C PHE A 77 19.76 -14.14 6.37
N SER A 78 19.61 -13.08 5.58
CA SER A 78 20.74 -12.37 4.96
C SER A 78 20.96 -10.97 5.53
N GLY A 79 20.10 -10.52 6.45
CA GLY A 79 20.20 -9.20 7.08
C GLY A 79 19.76 -8.03 6.18
N ASN A 80 19.04 -8.31 5.10
CA ASN A 80 18.46 -7.26 4.24
C ASN A 80 17.37 -6.46 4.96
N GLU A 81 17.12 -5.23 4.52
CA GLU A 81 16.11 -4.37 5.13
C GLU A 81 14.67 -4.82 4.84
N MET A 82 13.80 -4.71 5.86
CA MET A 82 12.36 -5.00 5.78
C MET A 82 11.58 -4.09 4.81
N ILE A 83 12.19 -3.01 4.33
CA ILE A 83 11.56 -2.06 3.40
C ILE A 83 11.13 -2.75 2.09
N ARG A 84 11.94 -3.70 1.61
CA ARG A 84 11.62 -4.47 0.39
C ARG A 84 10.34 -5.27 0.55
N TYR A 85 10.17 -5.95 1.68
CA TYR A 85 8.93 -6.70 1.95
C TYR A 85 7.69 -5.80 1.89
N ARG A 86 7.77 -4.60 2.47
CA ARG A 86 6.66 -3.64 2.42
C ARG A 86 6.34 -3.24 0.97
N ASP A 87 7.35 -2.99 0.16
CA ASP A 87 7.18 -2.57 -1.23
C ASP A 87 6.62 -3.70 -2.10
N GLU A 88 7.05 -4.95 -1.88
CA GLU A 88 6.43 -6.12 -2.55
C GLU A 88 4.96 -6.28 -2.14
N MET A 89 4.61 -6.05 -0.86
CA MET A 89 3.21 -6.10 -0.43
C MET A 89 2.34 -5.00 -1.08
N VAL A 90 2.92 -3.83 -1.37
CA VAL A 90 2.26 -2.78 -2.15
C VAL A 90 2.03 -3.23 -3.59
N GLN A 91 3.02 -3.88 -4.21
CA GLN A 91 2.90 -4.45 -5.57
C GLN A 91 1.84 -5.56 -5.63
N VAL A 92 1.81 -6.48 -4.67
CA VAL A 92 0.76 -7.51 -4.54
C VAL A 92 -0.64 -6.87 -4.52
N ALA A 93 -0.83 -5.84 -3.70
CA ALA A 93 -2.12 -5.15 -3.61
C ALA A 93 -2.47 -4.38 -4.90
N ALA A 94 -1.48 -3.78 -5.57
CA ALA A 94 -1.67 -3.09 -6.85
C ALA A 94 -2.06 -4.06 -7.97
N VAL A 95 -1.45 -5.25 -8.03
CA VAL A 95 -1.81 -6.30 -9.00
C VAL A 95 -3.21 -6.85 -8.71
N ALA A 96 -3.56 -7.08 -7.44
CA ALA A 96 -4.91 -7.49 -7.07
C ALA A 96 -5.97 -6.45 -7.51
N LEU A 97 -5.68 -5.16 -7.33
CA LEU A 97 -6.54 -4.08 -7.82
C LEU A 97 -6.64 -4.09 -9.35
N ALA A 98 -5.53 -4.23 -10.06
CA ALA A 98 -5.51 -4.30 -11.53
C ALA A 98 -6.35 -5.48 -12.07
N ALA A 99 -6.26 -6.64 -11.41
CA ALA A 99 -7.04 -7.82 -11.76
C ALA A 99 -8.55 -7.59 -11.57
N ILE A 100 -8.96 -6.93 -10.47
CA ILE A 100 -10.37 -6.56 -10.24
C ILE A 100 -10.84 -5.57 -11.31
N GLU A 101 -10.09 -4.51 -11.57
CA GLU A 101 -10.41 -3.54 -12.62
C GLU A 101 -10.57 -4.21 -14.00
N SER A 102 -9.67 -5.14 -14.33
CA SER A 102 -9.75 -5.95 -15.56
C SER A 102 -10.97 -6.86 -15.58
N PHE A 103 -11.35 -7.45 -14.44
CA PHE A 103 -12.52 -8.31 -14.33
C PHE A 103 -13.81 -7.50 -14.53
N ASP A 104 -13.91 -6.33 -13.88
CA ASP A 104 -15.05 -5.42 -13.92
C ASP A 104 -15.27 -4.83 -15.32
N ARG A 105 -14.21 -4.64 -16.12
CA ARG A 105 -14.33 -4.26 -17.53
C ARG A 105 -14.98 -5.33 -18.41
N GLY A 106 -15.01 -6.60 -17.97
CA GLY A 106 -15.63 -7.71 -18.70
C GLY A 106 -14.91 -8.14 -19.99
N THR A 107 -13.72 -7.61 -20.26
CA THR A 107 -12.97 -7.82 -21.53
C THR A 107 -12.26 -9.18 -21.61
N TRP A 108 -12.27 -9.96 -20.52
CA TRP A 108 -11.68 -11.29 -20.44
C TRP A 108 -12.57 -12.38 -21.08
N GLU A 109 -13.88 -12.15 -21.21
CA GLU A 109 -14.82 -13.13 -21.76
C GLU A 109 -14.56 -13.42 -23.25
N ASP A 110 -14.10 -12.42 -24.00
CA ASP A 110 -13.80 -12.55 -25.44
C ASP A 110 -12.58 -13.44 -25.73
N LYS A 111 -11.72 -13.68 -24.72
CA LYS A 111 -10.47 -14.44 -24.86
C LYS A 111 -10.61 -15.92 -24.46
N ILE A 112 -11.66 -16.27 -23.73
CA ILE A 112 -11.92 -17.65 -23.27
C ILE A 112 -12.79 -18.43 -24.27
N ARG A 113 -13.49 -17.74 -25.19
CA ARG A 113 -14.34 -18.37 -26.23
C ARG A 113 -13.57 -18.76 -27.50
N LEU A 114 -12.52 -19.55 -27.34
CA LEU A 114 -11.91 -20.34 -28.42
C LEU A 114 -12.36 -21.80 -28.31
#